data_AF-A0A7V6XMU6-F1
#
_entry.id   AF-A0A7V6XMU6-F1
#
_cell.length_a   1.000
_cell.length_b   1.000
_cell.length_c   1.000
_cell.angle_alpha   90.00
_cell.angle_beta   90.00
_cell.angle_gamma   90.00
#
_symmetry.space_group_name_H-M   'P 1'
#
loop_
_entity.id
_entity.type
_entity.pdbx_description
1 polymer ?
#
loop_
_entity_poly.entity_id
_entity_poly.type
_entity_poly.pdbx_seq_one_letter_code
_entity_poly.pdbx_strand_id
1 'polypeptide(L)' 'HSGKIPKRVGSSLKIKKEIEHFKNKLQEHIIKEEFEQAAMVRDQIRSLEKKLSNGEE' A
#
# COMPACT_ATOMS: atom_id res chain seq x y z
N HIS A 1 9.30 -26.10 7.98
CA HIS A 1 9.02 -25.34 6.73
C HIS A 1 7.54 -25.58 6.43
N SER A 2 6.55 -24.73 6.70
CA SER A 2 6.50 -23.29 6.89
C SER A 2 5.60 -22.95 8.08
N GLY A 3 6.02 -21.95 8.85
CA GLY A 3 5.29 -21.45 10.00
C GLY A 3 3.91 -20.90 9.59
N LYS A 4 2.90 -21.31 10.34
CA LYS A 4 1.51 -20.88 10.21
C LYS A 4 1.43 -19.37 10.46
N ILE A 5 1.35 -18.55 9.41
CA ILE A 5 1.19 -17.10 9.56
C ILE A 5 -0.22 -16.84 10.10
N PRO A 6 -0.36 -16.19 11.27
CA PRO A 6 -1.67 -15.85 11.83
C PRO A 6 -2.44 -14.96 10.85
N LYS A 7 -3.73 -15.24 10.63
CA LYS A 7 -4.59 -14.47 9.68
C LYS A 7 -4.50 -12.95 9.88
N ARG A 8 -4.39 -12.49 11.14
CA ARG A 8 -4.20 -11.07 11.49
C ARG A 8 -2.89 -10.48 10.94
N VAL A 9 -1.78 -11.19 11.12
CA VAL A 9 -0.45 -10.76 10.62
C VAL A 9 -0.40 -10.81 9.10
N GLY A 10 -1.02 -11.82 8.49
CA GLY A 10 -1.09 -11.96 7.03
C GLY A 10 -1.83 -10.82 6.34
N SER A 11 -2.92 -10.32 6.95
CA SER A 11 -3.71 -9.20 6.41
C SER A 11 -2.91 -7.89 6.42
N SER A 12 -2.30 -7.53 7.54
CA SER A 12 -1.48 -6.32 7.64
C SER A 12 -0.24 -6.38 6.74
N LEU A 13 0.38 -7.56 6.63
CA LEU A 13 1.51 -7.78 5.72
C LEU A 13 1.12 -7.60 4.25
N LYS A 14 -0.07 -8.05 3.85
CA LYS A 14 -0.57 -7.87 2.48
C LYS A 14 -0.77 -6.39 2.16
N ILE A 15 -1.40 -5.63 3.06
CA ILE A 15 -1.61 -4.19 2.88
C ILE A 15 -0.28 -3.44 2.78
N LYS A 16 0.71 -3.78 3.64
CA LYS A 16 2.06 -3.19 3.56
C LYS A 16 2.72 -3.43 2.20
N LYS A 17 2.62 -4.65 1.65
CA LYS A 17 3.15 -4.95 0.30
C LYS A 17 2.43 -4.17 -0.80
N GLU A 18 1.12 -4.00 -0.70
CA GLU A 18 0.38 -3.18 -1.66
C GLU A 18 0.79 -1.72 -1.60
N ILE A 19 0.99 -1.16 -0.39
CA ILE A 19 1.50 0.21 -0.21
C ILE A 19 2.86 0.39 -0.89
N GLU A 20 3.80 -0.55 -0.70
CA GLU A 20 5.11 -0.48 -1.37
C GLU A 20 4.98 -0.52 -2.90
N HIS A 21 4.12 -1.39 -3.42
CA HIS A 21 3.84 -1.46 -4.86
C HIS A 21 3.30 -0.14 -5.41
N PHE A 22 2.34 0.48 -4.71
CA PHE A 22 1.80 1.78 -5.12
C PHE A 22 2.81 2.92 -4.97
N LYS A 23 3.72 2.87 -3.99
CA LYS A 23 4.82 3.85 -3.88
C LYS A 23 5.74 3.82 -5.09
N ASN A 24 6.08 2.63 -5.61
CA ASN A 24 6.84 2.51 -6.84
C ASN A 24 6.09 3.11 -8.03
N LYS A 25 4.79 2.77 -8.20
CA LYS A 25 3.95 3.36 -9.25
C LYS A 25 3.84 4.87 -9.15
N LEU A 26 3.72 5.41 -7.94
CA LEU A 26 3.70 6.85 -7.72
C LEU A 26 4.97 7.51 -8.27
N GLN A 27 6.13 6.94 -7.97
CA GLN A 27 7.40 7.45 -8.51
C GLN A 27 7.45 7.34 -10.04
N GLU A 28 6.98 6.25 -10.63
CA GLU A 28 6.91 6.12 -12.09
C GLU A 28 6.03 7.20 -12.73
N HIS A 29 4.84 7.46 -12.17
CA HIS A 29 3.95 8.51 -12.68
C HIS A 29 4.55 9.92 -12.52
N ILE A 30 5.28 10.18 -11.43
CA ILE A 30 6.00 11.45 -11.25
C ILE A 30 7.09 11.61 -12.31
N ILE A 31 7.88 10.56 -12.59
CA ILE A 31 8.94 10.59 -13.60
C ILE A 31 8.36 10.80 -15.01
N LYS A 32 7.18 10.24 -15.28
CA LYS A 32 6.45 10.41 -16.55
C LYS A 32 5.66 11.71 -16.64
N GLU A 33 5.72 12.57 -15.62
CA GLU A 33 4.93 13.81 -15.54
C GLU A 33 3.41 13.59 -15.58
N GLU A 34 2.95 12.39 -15.20
CA GLU A 34 1.54 12.00 -15.12
C GLU A 34 0.95 12.42 -13.76
N PHE A 35 0.90 13.72 -13.49
CA PHE A 35 0.56 14.25 -12.16
C PHE A 35 -0.86 13.88 -11.70
N GLU A 36 -1.82 13.76 -12.62
CA GLU A 36 -3.18 13.32 -12.29
C GLU A 36 -3.19 11.87 -11.77
N GLN A 37 -2.47 10.97 -12.46
CA GLN A 37 -2.33 9.57 -12.04
C GLN A 37 -1.55 9.47 -10.73
N ALA A 38 -0.48 10.25 -10.58
CA ALA A 38 0.26 10.34 -9.33
C ALA A 38 -0.64 10.78 -8.15
N ALA A 39 -1.53 11.76 -8.35
CA ALA A 39 -2.49 12.18 -7.33
C ALA A 39 -3.45 11.04 -6.94
N MET A 40 -4.00 10.32 -7.93
CA MET A 40 -4.87 9.17 -7.69
C MET A 40 -4.16 8.06 -6.89
N VAL A 41 -2.93 7.72 -7.28
CA VAL A 41 -2.13 6.69 -6.61
C VAL A 41 -1.77 7.13 -5.18
N ARG A 42 -1.46 8.41 -4.96
CA ARG A 42 -1.20 8.96 -3.62
C ARG A 42 -2.43 8.81 -2.70
N ASP A 43 -3.62 9.10 -3.20
CA ASP A 43 -4.85 8.96 -2.41
C ASP A 43 -5.18 7.48 -2.12
N GLN A 44 -4.86 6.57 -3.05
CA GLN A 44 -4.93 5.12 -2.80
C GLN A 44 -3.98 4.67 -1.69
N ILE A 45 -2.72 5.14 -1.70
CA ILE A 45 -1.74 4.86 -0.64
C ILE A 45 -2.28 5.30 0.72
N ARG A 46 -2.79 6.54 0.82
CA ARG A 46 -3.38 7.06 2.06
C ARG A 46 -4.56 6.21 2.56
N SER A 47 -5.42 5.74 1.66
CA SER A 47 -6.54 4.87 2.01
C SER A 47 -6.06 3.53 2.58
N LEU A 48 -5.02 2.94 1.98
CA LEU A 48 -4.41 1.69 2.46
C LEU A 48 -3.69 1.88 3.79
N GLU A 49 -2.96 2.97 3.97
CA GLU A 49 -2.31 3.32 5.24
C GLU A 49 -3.34 3.52 6.36
N LYS A 50 -4.47 4.17 6.07
CA LYS A 50 -5.57 4.31 7.02
C LYS A 50 -6.18 2.96 7.39
N LYS A 51 -6.43 2.08 6.40
CA LYS A 51 -6.92 0.71 6.66
C LYS A 51 -5.95 -0.11 7.51
N LEU A 52 -4.65 0.07 7.31
CA LEU A 52 -3.61 -0.57 8.11
C LEU A 52 -3.67 -0.07 9.56
N SER A 53 -3.71 1.25 9.75
CA SER A 53 -3.79 1.88 11.08
C SER A 53 -5.08 1.50 11.83
N ASN A 54 -6.24 1.49 11.15
CA ASN A 54 -7.53 1.11 11.74
C ASN A 54 -7.64 -0.39 12.08
N GLY A 55 -6.76 -1.24 11.54
CA GLY A 55 -6.73 -2.67 11.86
C GLY A 55 -5.79 -3.02 13.03
N GLU A 56 -5.06 -2.03 13.56
CA GLU A 56 -4.17 -2.16 14.72
C GLU A 56 -4.85 -1.74 16.05
N GLU A 57 -6.10 -1.25 16.00
CA GLU A 57 -7.01 -1.05 17.15
C GLU A 57 -7.84 -2.31 17.45
#